data_AF-A0A2W7R1E7-F1
#
_entry.id   AF-A0A2W7R1E7-F1
#
_cell.length_a   1.000
_cell.length_b   1.000
_cell.length_c   1.000
_cell.angle_alpha   90.00
_cell.angle_beta   90.00
_cell.angle_gamma   90.00
#
_symmetry.space_group_name_H-M   'P 1'
#
loop_
_entity.id
_entity.type
_entity.pdbx_description
1 polymer ?
#
loop_
_entity_poly.entity_id
_entity_poly.type
_entity_poly.pdbx_seq_one_letter_code
_entity_poly.pdbx_strand_id
1 'polypeptide(L)' 'MTSFSTNMREMMRPNLRQIGDHFFNALGRMAELSPKYRAIQHYNAMSDATLAEMGMTREDVVRRVFGARMWI' A
#
# COMPACT_ATOMS: atom_id res chain seq x y z
N MET A 1 12.68 11.50 -48.18
CA MET A 1 12.66 12.30 -46.93
C MET A 1 11.51 11.78 -46.07
N THR A 2 11.77 10.78 -45.21
CA THR A 2 10.76 10.26 -44.27
C THR A 2 10.76 11.11 -43.00
N SER A 3 9.55 11.49 -42.60
CA SER A 3 9.25 12.59 -41.70
C SER A 3 9.80 12.40 -40.29
N PHE A 4 10.54 13.41 -39.79
CA PHE A 4 11.03 13.53 -38.42
C PHE A 4 9.89 13.56 -37.37
N SER A 5 8.64 13.78 -37.81
CA SER A 5 7.46 13.88 -36.94
C SER A 5 6.85 12.53 -36.53
N THR A 6 7.10 11.44 -37.27
CA THR A 6 6.49 10.13 -36.97
C THR A 6 7.12 9.49 -35.73
N ASN A 7 8.40 9.76 -35.46
CA ASN A 7 9.12 9.18 -34.30
C ASN A 7 8.74 9.83 -32.96
N MET A 8 8.35 11.11 -32.93
CA MET A 8 8.07 11.79 -31.66
C MET A 8 6.77 11.33 -30.99
N ARG A 9 5.76 10.92 -31.78
CA ARG A 9 4.46 10.48 -31.24
C ARG A 9 4.52 9.10 -30.59
N GLU A 10 5.44 8.25 -31.04
CA GLU A 10 5.68 6.92 -30.50
C GLU A 10 6.50 6.98 -29.20
N MET A 11 7.43 7.95 -29.10
CA MET A 11 8.25 8.22 -27.92
C MET A 11 7.45 8.90 -26.76
N MET A 12 6.36 9.59 -27.09
CA MET A 12 5.49 10.31 -26.13
C MET A 12 4.25 9.51 -25.67
N ARG A 13 4.24 8.17 -25.79
CA ARG A 13 3.24 7.38 -25.07
C ARG A 13 3.78 7.07 -23.68
N PRO A 14 3.36 7.79 -22.62
CA PRO A 14 3.68 7.35 -21.27
C PRO A 14 3.19 5.92 -21.13
N ASN A 15 4.11 5.03 -20.76
CA ASN A 15 3.76 3.65 -20.48
C ASN A 15 2.98 3.68 -19.17
N LEU A 16 1.65 3.85 -19.25
CA LEU A 16 0.75 4.03 -18.09
C LEU A 16 0.97 2.95 -17.03
N ARG A 17 1.36 1.74 -17.47
CA ARG A 17 1.79 0.64 -16.60
C ARG A 17 3.01 1.02 -15.74
N GLN A 18 4.09 1.52 -16.32
CA GLN A 18 5.27 1.94 -15.57
C GLN A 18 4.97 3.10 -14.61
N ILE A 19 4.16 4.08 -15.02
CA ILE A 19 3.75 5.19 -14.15
C ILE A 19 2.93 4.67 -12.96
N GLY A 20 2.00 3.75 -13.20
CA GLY A 20 1.24 3.06 -12.16
C GLY A 20 2.15 2.31 -11.19
N ASP A 21 3.08 1.50 -11.72
CA ASP A 21 4.02 0.72 -10.92
C ASP A 21 4.90 1.60 -10.03
N HIS A 22 5.41 2.72 -10.55
CA HIS A 22 6.19 3.67 -9.76
C HIS A 22 5.35 4.35 -8.66
N PHE A 23 4.09 4.71 -8.97
CA PHE A 23 3.19 5.32 -8.01
C PHE A 23 2.84 4.37 -6.86
N PHE A 24 2.45 3.13 -7.15
CA PHE A 24 2.14 2.14 -6.12
C PHE A 24 3.36 1.74 -5.29
N ASN A 25 4.54 1.63 -5.91
CA ASN A 25 5.80 1.41 -5.18
C ASN A 25 6.13 2.55 -4.22
N ALA A 26 5.89 3.81 -4.63
CA ALA A 26 6.09 4.96 -3.76
C ALA A 26 5.11 4.94 -2.58
N LEU A 27 3.83 4.63 -2.81
CA LEU A 27 2.84 4.47 -1.75
C LEU A 27 3.19 3.33 -0.79
N GLY A 28 3.66 2.19 -1.30
CA GLY A 28 4.11 1.06 -0.49
C GLY A 28 5.27 1.45 0.44
N ARG A 29 6.29 2.13 -0.09
CA ARG A 29 7.42 2.62 0.72
C ARG A 29 6.98 3.64 1.78
N MET A 30 6.06 4.53 1.43
CA MET A 30 5.50 5.48 2.41
C MET A 30 4.68 4.77 3.49
N ALA A 31 3.95 3.72 3.12
CA ALA A 31 3.22 2.89 4.07
C ALA A 31 4.18 2.13 4.99
N GLU A 32 5.26 1.54 4.47
CA GLU A 32 6.31 0.85 5.25
C GLU A 32 6.98 1.73 6.32
N LEU A 33 7.09 3.03 6.04
CA LEU A 33 7.61 4.02 6.99
C LEU A 33 6.60 4.41 8.08
N SER A 34 5.31 4.09 7.92
CA SER A 34 4.27 4.42 8.87
C SER A 34 4.30 3.49 10.11
N PRO A 35 4.29 4.04 11.33
CA PRO A 35 4.15 3.25 12.56
C PRO A 35 2.90 2.36 12.57
N LYS A 36 1.81 2.82 11.92
CA LYS A 36 0.56 2.05 11.83
C LYS A 36 0.72 0.80 10.98
N TYR A 37 1.44 0.90 9.86
CA TYR A 37 1.65 -0.24 8.97
C TYR A 37 2.51 -1.31 9.64
N ARG A 38 3.50 -0.92 10.44
CA ARG A 38 4.27 -1.85 11.28
C ARG A 38 3.39 -2.59 12.27
N ALA A 39 2.46 -1.89 12.92
CA ALA A 39 1.50 -2.51 13.83
C ALA A 39 0.57 -3.50 13.09
N ILE A 40 0.08 -3.13 11.90
CA ILE A 40 -0.73 -4.04 11.06
C ILE A 40 0.06 -5.30 10.71
N GLN A 41 1.30 -5.17 10.23
CA GLN A 41 2.13 -6.32 9.90
C GLN A 41 2.38 -7.22 11.11
N HIS A 42 2.67 -6.62 12.27
CA HIS A 42 2.88 -7.36 13.51
C HIS A 42 1.67 -8.22 13.89
N TYR A 43 0.47 -7.65 13.86
CA TYR A 43 -0.75 -8.40 14.19
C TYR A 43 -1.21 -9.34 13.07
N ASN A 44 -0.95 -9.02 11.80
CA ASN A 44 -1.23 -9.92 10.66
C ASN A 44 -0.31 -11.15 10.67
N ALA A 45 0.90 -11.02 11.19
CA ALA A 45 1.81 -12.16 11.38
C ALA A 45 1.38 -13.08 12.54
N MET A 46 0.49 -12.62 13.42
CA MET A 46 -0.05 -13.44 14.52
C MET A 46 -1.25 -14.25 14.05
N SER A 47 -1.37 -15.49 14.54
CA SER A 47 -2.54 -16.33 14.31
C SER A 47 -3.72 -15.87 15.18
N ASP A 48 -4.95 -16.22 14.77
CA ASP A 48 -6.15 -15.92 15.56
C ASP A 48 -6.13 -16.58 16.94
N ALA A 49 -5.53 -17.77 17.06
CA ALA A 49 -5.35 -18.46 18.34
C ALA A 49 -4.41 -17.66 19.27
N THR A 50 -3.33 -17.12 18.72
CA THR A 50 -2.38 -16.28 19.48
C THR A 50 -3.00 -14.95 19.90
N LEU A 51 -3.89 -14.39 19.08
CA LEU A 51 -4.68 -13.21 19.47
C LEU A 51 -5.63 -13.52 20.63
N ALA A 52 -6.30 -14.68 20.57
CA ALA A 52 -7.19 -15.13 21.63
C ALA A 52 -6.45 -15.41 22.95
N GLU A 53 -5.24 -15.97 22.91
CA GLU A 53 -4.37 -16.13 24.09
C GLU A 53 -4.00 -14.80 24.75
N MET A 54 -3.85 -13.74 23.95
CA MET A 54 -3.67 -12.38 24.46
C MET A 54 -4.98 -11.70 24.89
N GLY A 55 -6.11 -12.40 24.82
CA GLY A 55 -7.44 -11.87 25.14
C GLY A 55 -7.92 -10.80 24.15
N MET A 56 -7.43 -10.82 22.90
CA MET A 56 -7.74 -9.82 21.88
C MET A 56 -8.52 -10.46 20.73
N THR A 57 -9.52 -9.76 20.20
CA THR A 57 -10.16 -10.12 18.93
C THR A 57 -9.47 -9.42 17.75
N ARG A 58 -9.71 -9.90 16.52
CA ARG A 58 -9.27 -9.22 15.29
C ARG A 58 -9.85 -7.80 15.19
N GLU A 59 -11.08 -7.62 15.65
CA GLU A 59 -11.76 -6.31 15.66
C GLU A 59 -11.09 -5.34 16.64
N ASP A 60 -10.66 -5.81 17.81
CA ASP A 60 -9.92 -4.99 18.77
C ASP A 60 -8.55 -4.58 18.25
N VAL A 61 -7.87 -5.45 17.51
CA VAL A 61 -6.62 -5.12 16.81
C VAL A 61 -6.85 -3.98 15.82
N VAL A 62 -7.88 -4.08 14.97
CA VAL A 62 -8.23 -3.02 14.01
C VAL A 62 -8.56 -1.73 14.75
N ARG A 63 -9.34 -1.79 15.82
CA ARG A 63 -9.69 -0.62 16.65
C ARG A 63 -8.45 0.00 17.30
N ARG A 64 -7.46 -0.81 17.72
CA ARG A 64 -6.19 -0.34 18.30
C ARG A 64 -5.29 0.34 17.27
N VAL A 65 -5.21 -0.20 16.05
CA VAL A 65 -4.37 0.34 14.97
C VAL A 65 -4.96 1.61 14.37
N PHE A 66 -6.27 1.62 14.10
CA PHE A 66 -6.93 2.71 13.39
C PHE A 66 -7.60 3.72 14.33
N GLY A 67 -7.89 3.34 15.57
CA GLY A 67 -8.46 4.21 16.60
C GLY A 67 -9.81 4.78 16.19
N ALA A 68 -10.07 6.02 16.60
CA ALA A 68 -11.27 6.78 16.22
C ALA A 68 -11.39 7.06 14.71
N ARG A 69 -10.32 6.82 13.93
CA ARG A 69 -10.27 7.11 12.49
C ARG A 69 -10.90 6.02 11.62
N MET A 70 -11.44 4.96 12.24
CA MET A 70 -12.13 3.87 11.55
C MET A 70 -13.57 4.24 11.12
N TRP A 71 -14.13 5.34 11.66
CA TRP A 71 -15.52 5.75 11.48
C TRP A 71 -15.69 7.08 10.70
N ILE A 72 -14.77 7.37 9.76
CA ILE A 72 -14.82 8.58 8.90
C ILE A 72 -15.07 8.15 7.46
#